data_AF-A0A3R6K1B9-F1
#
_entry.id   AF-A0A3R6K1B9-F1
#
_cell.length_a   1.000
_cell.length_b   1.000
_cell.length_c   1.000
_cell.angle_alpha   90.00
_cell.angle_beta   90.00
_cell.angle_gamma   90.00
#
_symmetry.space_group_name_H-M   'P 1'
#
loop_
_entity.id
_entity.type
_entity.pdbx_description
1 polymer ?
#
loop_
_entity_poly.entity_id
_entity_poly.type
_entity_poly.pdbx_seq_one_letter_code
_entity_poly.pdbx_strand_id
1 'polypeptide(L)' 'MKRTPEEIKNQTEAWLDEIWQIANMDNARPQDMSYYDGAIEALVFAGYDWERDAQGKHTLYMF' A
#
# COMPACT_ATOMS: atom_id res chain seq x y z
N MET A 1 3.82 -15.32 -18.43
CA MET A 1 4.93 -14.34 -18.39
C MET A 1 5.22 -14.00 -16.93
N LYS A 2 6.49 -13.83 -16.55
CA LYS A 2 6.82 -13.24 -15.25
C LYS A 2 6.55 -11.74 -15.33
N ARG A 3 5.92 -11.18 -14.29
CA ARG A 3 5.67 -9.73 -14.20
C ARG A 3 7.00 -8.98 -14.08
N THR A 4 7.07 -7.78 -14.65
CA THR A 4 8.22 -6.89 -14.47
C THR A 4 8.19 -6.28 -13.05
N PRO A 5 9.34 -5.81 -12.53
CA PRO A 5 9.37 -5.08 -11.25
C PRO A 5 8.44 -3.86 -11.24
N GLU A 6 8.33 -3.15 -12.37
CA GLU A 6 7.45 -1.99 -12.52
C GLU A 6 5.96 -2.38 -12.46
N GLU A 7 5.58 -3.47 -13.10
CA GLU A 7 4.21 -4.00 -13.01
C GLU A 7 3.87 -4.43 -11.58
N ILE A 8 4.81 -5.05 -10.87
CA ILE A 8 4.63 -5.44 -9.47
C ILE A 8 4.46 -4.19 -8.60
N LYS A 9 5.33 -3.19 -8.77
CA LYS A 9 5.26 -1.91 -8.04
C LYS A 9 3.91 -1.22 -8.24
N ASN A 10 3.48 -1.05 -9.49
CA ASN A 10 2.20 -0.38 -9.80
C ASN A 10 1.01 -1.16 -9.23
N GLN A 11 1.06 -2.49 -9.24
CA GLN A 11 0.03 -3.32 -8.61
C GLN A 11 0.02 -3.18 -7.09
N THR A 12 1.18 -3.12 -6.46
CA THR A 12 1.29 -2.91 -5.00
C THR A 12 0.76 -1.53 -4.59
N GLU A 13 1.08 -0.48 -5.34
CA GLU A 13 0.57 0.88 -5.08
C GLU A 13 -0.95 0.96 -5.20
N ALA A 14 -1.53 0.40 -6.28
CA ALA A 14 -2.98 0.35 -6.45
C ALA A 14 -3.65 -0.48 -5.35
N TRP A 15 -3.03 -1.59 -4.95
CA TRP A 15 -3.54 -2.40 -3.85
C TRP A 15 -3.51 -1.66 -2.50
N LEU A 16 -2.45 -0.89 -2.22
CA LEU A 16 -2.38 -0.04 -1.02
C LEU A 16 -3.49 1.02 -1.01
N ASP A 17 -3.78 1.63 -2.17
CA ASP A 17 -4.89 2.56 -2.31
C ASP A 17 -6.22 1.89 -1.94
N GLU A 18 -6.48 0.68 -2.47
CA GLU A 18 -7.71 -0.07 -2.21
C GLU A 18 -7.88 -0.42 -0.73
N ILE A 19 -6.85 -1.00 -0.09
CA ILE A 19 -6.96 -1.42 1.31
C ILE A 19 -7.02 -0.23 2.27
N TRP A 20 -6.40 0.91 1.91
CA TRP A 20 -6.57 2.15 2.67
C TRP A 20 -8.02 2.64 2.60
N GLN A 21 -8.65 2.60 1.43
CA GLN A 21 -10.08 2.95 1.32
C GLN A 21 -10.93 2.07 2.23
N ILE A 22 -10.72 0.74 2.22
CA ILE A 22 -11.43 -0.21 3.08
C ILE A 22 -11.24 0.12 4.56
N ALA A 23 -10.00 0.39 4.97
CA ALA A 23 -9.65 0.73 6.35
C ALA A 23 -10.28 2.04 6.84
N ASN A 24 -10.74 2.91 5.93
CA ASN A 24 -11.32 4.22 6.24
C ASN A 24 -12.83 4.31 5.90
N MET A 25 -13.50 3.20 5.58
CA MET A 25 -14.95 3.18 5.41
C MET A 25 -15.67 3.39 6.75
N ASP A 26 -16.91 3.90 6.73
CA ASP A 26 -17.73 4.12 7.93
C ASP A 26 -17.94 2.84 8.78
N ASN A 27 -17.89 1.68 8.14
CA ASN A 27 -18.03 0.37 8.77
C ASN A 27 -16.71 -0.42 8.84
N ALA A 28 -15.56 0.26 8.67
CA ALA A 28 -14.25 -0.37 8.78
C ALA A 28 -14.07 -0.99 10.18
N ARG A 29 -13.49 -2.19 10.20
CA ARG A 29 -13.16 -2.88 11.45
C ARG A 29 -11.73 -2.51 11.85
N PRO A 30 -11.39 -2.56 13.14
CA PRO A 30 -10.01 -2.32 13.58
C PRO A 30 -8.97 -3.18 12.86
N GLN A 31 -9.34 -4.40 12.46
CA GLN A 31 -8.45 -5.30 11.72
C GLN A 31 -8.12 -4.81 10.31
N ASP A 32 -8.99 -4.01 9.68
CA ASP A 32 -8.76 -3.50 8.33
C ASP A 32 -7.63 -2.45 8.36
N MET A 33 -7.60 -1.58 9.37
CA MET A 33 -6.48 -0.66 9.60
C MET A 33 -5.20 -1.40 10.01
N SER A 34 -5.29 -2.38 10.91
CA SER A 34 -4.10 -3.20 11.27
C SER A 34 -3.53 -3.97 10.08
N TYR A 35 -4.36 -4.38 9.12
CA TYR A 35 -3.92 -5.04 7.89
C TYR A 35 -3.17 -4.07 6.97
N TYR A 36 -3.70 -2.85 6.82
CA TYR A 36 -3.01 -1.78 6.08
C TYR A 36 -1.67 -1.42 6.74
N ASP A 37 -1.64 -1.17 8.05
CA ASP A 37 -0.42 -0.81 8.77
C ASP A 37 0.63 -1.92 8.65
N GLY A 38 0.23 -3.19 8.78
CA GLY A 38 1.13 -4.33 8.60
C GLY A 38 1.69 -4.44 7.18
N ALA A 39 0.91 -4.06 6.16
CA ALA A 39 1.38 -4.04 4.78
C ALA A 39 2.46 -2.96 4.56
N ILE A 40 2.26 -1.76 5.13
CA ILE A 40 3.23 -0.68 5.11
C ILE A 40 4.53 -1.08 5.82
N GLU A 41 4.44 -1.64 7.03
CA GLU A 41 5.62 -2.08 7.78
C GLU A 41 6.39 -3.20 7.05
N ALA A 42 5.69 -4.10 6.36
CA ALA A 42 6.33 -5.13 5.54
C ALA A 42 7.11 -4.52 4.36
N LEU A 43 6.60 -3.45 3.75
CA LEU A 43 7.28 -2.74 2.66
C LEU A 43 8.51 -1.98 3.16
N VAL A 44 8.39 -1.29 4.30
CA VAL A 44 9.52 -0.63 4.97
C VAL A 44 10.60 -1.65 5.34
N PHE A 45 10.21 -2.80 5.90
CA PHE A 45 11.13 -3.89 6.21
C PHE A 45 11.82 -4.44 4.95
N ALA A 46 11.12 -4.48 3.82
CA ALA A 46 11.67 -4.89 2.52
C ALA A 46 12.56 -3.81 1.88
N GLY A 47 12.74 -2.65 2.51
CA GLY A 47 13.63 -1.57 2.06
C GLY A 47 12.96 -0.54 1.15
N TYR A 48 11.64 -0.49 1.10
CA TYR A 48 10.92 0.57 0.39
C TYR A 48 10.72 1.77 1.29
N ASP A 49 10.91 2.96 0.72
CA ASP A 49 10.29 4.18 1.22
C ASP A 49 8.92 4.35 0.54
N TRP A 50 8.05 5.16 1.13
CA TRP A 50 6.71 5.38 0.58
C TRP A 50 6.14 6.75 0.96
N GLU A 51 5.28 7.26 0.10
CA GLU A 51 4.46 8.42 0.39
C GLU A 51 3.01 8.18 -0.02
N ARG A 52 2.08 8.91 0.60
CA ARG A 52 0.69 9.00 0.17
C ARG A 52 0.35 10.46 -0.08
N ASP A 53 0.00 10.78 -1.31
CA ASP A 53 -0.26 12.16 -1.70
C ASP A 53 -1.62 12.68 -1.19
N ALA A 54 -1.87 13.97 -1.42
CA ALA A 54 -3.13 14.63 -1.03
C ALA A 54 -4.35 14.08 -1.79
N GLN A 55 -4.15 13.42 -2.93
CA GLN A 55 -5.21 12.76 -3.71
C GLN A 55 -5.47 11.33 -3.21
N GLY A 56 -4.61 10.86 -2.31
CA GLY A 56 -4.73 9.58 -1.64
C GLY A 56 -4.04 8.42 -2.34
N LYS A 57 -3.12 8.71 -3.27
CA LYS A 57 -2.36 7.73 -4.03
C LYS A 57 -1.05 7.37 -3.32
N HIS A 58 -0.78 6.08 -3.20
CA HIS A 58 0.50 5.57 -2.69
C HIS A 58 1.55 5.56 -3.79
N THR A 59 2.76 5.98 -3.44
CA THR A 59 3.95 5.83 -4.28
C THR A 59 5.06 5.19 -3.46
N LEU A 60 5.65 4.12 -4.00
CA LEU A 60 6.78 3.40 -3.42
C LEU A 60 8.09 3.84 -4.07
N TYR A 61 9.14 3.95 -3.28
CA TYR A 61 10.51 4.23 -3.73
C TYR A 61 11.43 3.12 -3.24
N MET A 62 12.28 2.62 -4.12
CA MET A 62 13.31 1.64 -3.77
C MET A 62 14.66 2.35 -3.77
N PHE A 63 15.42 2.17 -2.70
CA PHE A 63 16.82 2.63 -2.62
C PHE A 63 17.76 1.76 -3.45
#